data_AF-A0A7K2XKA2-F1
#
_entry.id   AF-A0A7K2XKA2-F1
#
_cell.length_a   1.000
_cell.length_b   1.000
_cell.length_c   1.000
_cell.angle_alpha   90.00
_cell.angle_beta   90.00
_cell.angle_gamma   90.00
#
_symmetry.space_group_name_H-M   'P 1'
#
loop_
_entity.id
_entity.type
_entity.pdbx_description
1 polymer ?
#
loop_
_entity_poly.entity_id
_entity_poly.type
_entity_poly.pdbx_seq_one_letter_code
_entity_poly.pdbx_strand_id
1 'polypeptide(L)' 'LPRARAWAAEAAAGMDAGVRVSLRLDLSPYELFDIGAPGEGSAEKSGGERHAAAALLQVHSLADPTLVIDATDL' A
#
# COMPACT_ATOMS: atom_id res chain seq x y z
N LEU A 1 15.54 4.62 -15.61
CA LEU A 1 16.57 4.51 -14.55
C LEU A 1 17.72 3.63 -15.04
N PRO A 2 18.91 4.17 -15.36
CA PRO A 2 20.03 3.39 -15.92
C PRO A 2 20.44 2.21 -15.04
N ARG A 3 20.41 2.36 -13.71
CA ARG A 3 20.72 1.31 -12.73
C ARG A 3 19.75 0.12 -12.78
N ALA A 4 18.52 0.32 -13.25
CA ALA A 4 17.50 -0.73 -13.31
C ALA A 4 17.54 -1.55 -14.61
N ARG A 5 18.42 -1.21 -15.57
CA ARG A 5 18.39 -1.80 -16.91
C ARG A 5 18.72 -3.29 -16.93
N ALA A 6 19.64 -3.75 -16.07
CA ALA A 6 19.97 -5.17 -15.94
C ALA A 6 18.77 -5.97 -15.37
N TRP A 7 18.20 -5.48 -14.27
CA TRP A 7 16.98 -6.04 -13.68
C TRP A 7 15.81 -6.07 -14.68
N ALA A 8 15.58 -5.00 -15.43
CA ALA A 8 14.52 -4.95 -16.44
C ALA A 8 14.73 -5.98 -17.57
N ALA A 9 15.98 -6.29 -17.93
CA ALA A 9 16.30 -7.34 -18.89
C ALA A 9 16.05 -8.75 -18.33
N GLU A 10 16.41 -9.00 -17.07
CA GLU A 10 16.13 -10.27 -16.37
C GLU A 10 14.61 -10.51 -16.22
N ALA A 11 13.87 -9.47 -15.84
CA ALA A 11 12.40 -9.50 -15.75
C ALA A 11 11.75 -9.72 -17.12
N ALA A 12 12.20 -9.01 -18.17
CA ALA A 12 11.70 -9.20 -19.53
C ALA A 12 12.04 -10.59 -20.11
N ALA A 13 13.13 -11.20 -19.68
CA ALA A 13 13.52 -12.56 -20.04
C ALA A 13 12.79 -13.65 -19.23
N GLY A 14 11.96 -13.28 -18.24
CA GLY A 14 11.26 -14.21 -17.36
C GLY A 14 12.18 -14.96 -16.39
N MET A 15 13.41 -14.48 -16.18
CA MET A 15 14.37 -15.09 -15.24
C MET A 15 14.25 -14.53 -13.82
N ASP A 16 13.59 -13.39 -13.66
CA ASP A 16 13.08 -12.96 -12.36
C ASP A 16 11.79 -13.74 -12.08
N ALA A 17 11.73 -14.42 -10.93
CA ALA A 17 10.47 -14.97 -10.45
C ALA A 17 9.44 -13.85 -10.26
N GLY A 18 9.89 -12.66 -9.84
CA GLY A 18 9.06 -11.51 -9.53
C GLY A 18 8.25 -11.70 -8.24
N VAL A 19 7.56 -10.64 -7.84
CA VAL A 19 6.63 -10.65 -6.71
C VAL A 19 5.30 -10.04 -7.13
N ARG A 20 4.21 -10.53 -6.54
CA ARG A 20 2.92 -9.86 -6.60
C ARG A 20 2.72 -9.08 -5.29
N VAL A 21 2.22 -7.86 -5.41
CA VAL A 21 1.88 -7.01 -4.26
C VAL A 21 0.37 -6.82 -4.22
N SER A 22 -0.23 -7.04 -3.05
CA SER A 22 -1.66 -6.85 -2.80
C SER A 22 -1.85 -5.80 -1.70
N LEU A 23 -2.67 -4.77 -1.94
CA LEU A 23 -3.03 -3.76 -0.96
C LEU A 23 -4.49 -3.97 -0.52
N ARG A 24 -4.71 -4.21 0.77
CA ARG A 24 -6.04 -4.26 1.36
C ARG A 24 -6.27 -2.99 2.18
N LEU A 25 -7.37 -2.32 1.89
CA LEU A 25 -7.81 -1.15 2.62
C LEU A 25 -9.07 -1.50 3.41
N ASP A 26 -9.05 -1.22 4.71
CA ASP A 26 -10.25 -1.19 5.55
C ASP A 26 -10.61 0.27 5.80
N LEU A 27 -11.82 0.65 5.40
CA LEU A 27 -12.20 2.02 5.12
C LEU A 27 -13.51 2.34 5.86
N SER A 28 -13.50 3.35 6.73
CA SER A 28 -14.73 3.88 7.34
C SER A 28 -15.42 4.82 6.35
N PRO A 29 -16.60 4.48 5.80
CA PRO A 29 -17.21 5.27 4.73
C PRO A 29 -17.52 6.71 5.16
N TYR A 30 -17.86 6.91 6.43
CA TYR A 30 -18.26 8.21 6.95
C TYR A 30 -17.07 9.12 7.24
N GLU A 31 -15.95 8.57 7.72
CA GLU A 31 -14.76 9.37 8.06
C GLU A 31 -13.88 9.65 6.83
N LEU A 32 -13.89 8.76 5.83
CA LEU A 32 -13.12 8.95 4.59
C LEU A 32 -13.54 10.18 3.78
N PHE A 33 -14.84 10.47 3.78
CA PHE A 33 -15.39 11.61 3.04
C PHE A 33 -15.61 12.83 3.93
N ASP A 34 -15.44 12.71 5.25
CA ASP A 34 -15.46 13.83 6.22
C ASP A 34 -14.08 14.51 6.34
N ILE A 35 -13.36 14.59 5.22
CA ILE A 35 -12.29 15.56 5.03
C ILE A 35 -12.95 16.92 4.84
N GLY A 36 -13.29 17.57 5.95
CA GLY A 36 -14.01 18.84 6.00
C GLY A 36 -13.50 19.84 4.95
N ALA A 37 -14.44 20.54 4.31
CA ALA A 37 -14.14 21.52 3.28
C ALA A 37 -13.09 22.54 3.79
N PRO A 38 -12.05 22.88 2.99
CA PRO A 38 -11.11 23.91 3.39
C PRO A 38 -11.83 25.26 3.37
N GLY A 39 -12.39 25.69 4.49
CA GLY A 39 -12.98 27.03 4.59
C GLY A 39 -14.01 27.30 5.68
N GLU A 40 -14.69 26.31 6.28
CA GLU A 40 -15.78 26.61 7.22
C GLU A 40 -15.62 25.87 8.57
N GLY A 41 -15.11 26.63 9.54
CA GLY A 41 -15.35 26.51 10.98
C GLY A 41 -15.62 25.14 11.60
N SER A 42 -14.55 24.41 11.93
CA SER A 42 -14.52 23.50 13.10
C SER A 42 -13.08 23.16 13.49
N ALA A 43 -12.32 24.19 13.85
CA ALA A 43 -10.97 24.06 14.41
C ALA A 43 -10.96 23.68 15.92
N GLU A 44 -12.00 23.02 16.43
CA GLU A 44 -12.06 22.57 17.83
C GLU A 44 -12.45 21.09 17.92
N LYS A 45 -11.56 20.20 17.46
CA LYS A 45 -11.40 18.79 17.90
C LYS A 45 -10.35 17.96 17.14
N SER A 46 -9.51 18.54 16.29
CA SER A 46 -8.48 17.77 15.58
C SER A 46 -7.21 17.62 16.42
N GLY A 47 -7.28 16.81 17.49
CA GLY A 47 -6.12 16.48 18.35
C GLY A 47 -5.74 15.00 18.39
N GLY A 48 -6.44 14.13 17.67
CA GLY A 48 -6.09 12.72 17.49
C GLY A 48 -5.91 12.43 16.02
N GLU A 49 -4.87 11.69 15.66
CA GLU A 49 -4.65 11.13 14.33
C GLU A 49 -5.97 10.52 13.83
N ARG A 50 -6.63 11.18 12.87
CA ARG A 50 -7.86 10.66 12.26
C ARG A 50 -7.48 9.50 11.35
N HIS A 51 -7.39 8.31 11.93
CA HIS A 51 -7.21 7.06 11.21
C HIS A 51 -8.53 6.66 10.54
N ALA A 52 -8.91 7.33 9.45
CA ALA A 52 -10.12 7.02 8.67
C ALA A 52 -10.01 5.68 7.90
N ALA A 53 -8.84 5.05 7.95
CA ALA A 53 -8.49 3.85 7.20
C ALA A 53 -7.38 3.06 7.88
N ALA A 54 -7.43 1.73 7.73
CA ALA A 54 -6.30 0.84 7.93
C ALA A 54 -5.84 0.27 6.57
N ALA A 55 -4.54 0.02 6.43
CA ALA A 55 -3.95 -0.55 5.22
C ALA A 55 -3.04 -1.73 5.58
N LEU A 56 -3.19 -2.84 4.85
CA LEU A 56 -2.30 -4.00 4.91
C LEU A 56 -1.68 -4.22 3.54
N LEU A 57 -0.37 -4.42 3.50
CA LEU A 57 0.39 -4.60 2.27
C LEU A 57 1.00 -5.99 2.26
N GLN A 58 0.51 -6.88 1.40
CA GLN A 58 1.00 -8.25 1.32
C GLN A 58 1.92 -8.42 0.12
N VAL A 59 3.03 -9.12 0.34
CA VAL A 59 3.98 -9.52 -0.69
C VAL A 59 3.87 -11.03 -0.91
N HIS A 60 3.66 -11.42 -2.16
CA HIS A 60 3.53 -12.82 -2.57
C HIS A 60 4.69 -13.20 -3.49
N SER A 61 5.31 -14.35 -3.24
CA SER A 61 6.23 -14.96 -4.20
C SER A 61 5.45 -15.47 -5.40
N LEU A 62 5.98 -15.22 -6.60
CA LEU A 62 5.46 -15.84 -7.83
C LEU A 62 6.07 -17.22 -8.10
N ALA A 63 7.23 -17.53 -7.52
CA ALA A 63 7.88 -18.83 -7.64
C ALA A 63 7.33 -19.88 -6.67
N ASP A 64 6.85 -19.45 -5.49
CA ASP A 64 6.28 -20.33 -4.46
C ASP A 64 4.99 -19.72 -3.89
N PRO A 65 3.81 -20.25 -4.25
CA PRO A 65 2.53 -19.68 -3.83
C PRO A 65 2.24 -19.84 -2.33
N THR A 66 3.05 -20.61 -1.59
CA THR A 66 2.91 -20.77 -0.14
C THR A 66 3.58 -19.67 0.67
N LEU A 67 4.46 -18.87 0.03
CA LEU A 67 5.18 -17.78 0.68
C LEU A 67 4.44 -16.45 0.51
N VAL A 68 3.85 -15.97 1.61
CA VAL A 68 3.19 -14.66 1.74
C VAL A 68 3.68 -13.99 3.01
N ILE A 69 4.02 -12.70 2.93
CA ILE A 69 4.54 -11.90 4.05
C ILE A 69 3.75 -10.58 4.13
N ASP A 70 3.40 -10.14 5.34
CA ASP A 70 2.89 -8.78 5.56
C ASP A 70 4.06 -7.80 5.58
N ALA A 71 3.97 -6.69 4.86
CA ALA A 71 5.03 -5.69 4.80
C ALA A 71 5.23 -4.96 6.13
N THR A 72 4.28 -5.02 7.07
CA THR A 72 4.53 -4.58 8.45
C THR A 72 5.46 -5.51 9.23
N ASP A 73 5.65 -6.74 8.75
CA ASP A 73 6.58 -7.73 9.33
C ASP A 73 7.98 -7.71 8.65
N LEU A 74 8.25 -6.74 7.76
CA LEU A 74 9.52 -6.53 7.03
C LEU A 74 10.39 -5.42 7.66
#